data_AF-A0AAX2V092-F1
#
_entry.id   AF-A0AAX2V092-F1
#
_cell.length_a   1.000
_cell.length_b   1.000
_cell.length_c   1.000
_cell.angle_alpha   90.00
_cell.angle_beta   90.00
_cell.angle_gamma   90.00
#
_symmetry.space_group_name_H-M   'P 1'
#
loop_
_entity.id
_entity.type
_entity.pdbx_description
1 polymer ?
#
loop_
_entity_poly.entity_id
_entity_poly.type
_entity_poly.pdbx_seq_one_letter_code
_entity_poly.pdbx_strand_id
1 'polypeptide(L)'
;GLETGADDYVTKPFSTRELIARVKANMRRLQVVAPAAEEAEEESNEIVVGSLVIQPDAYLVMKRDEAIELTHREFELLHYLGKHI
;
A
#
# COMPACT_ATOMS: atom_id res chain seq x y z
N GLY A 1 -23.61 9.47 28.54
CA GLY A 1 -22.22 9.95 28.60
C GLY A 1 -21.28 8.76 28.61
N LEU A 2 -20.88 8.34 27.41
CA LEU A 2 -19.65 7.62 27.00
C LEU A 2 -19.82 7.35 25.49
N GLU A 3 -20.18 8.40 24.75
CA GLU A 3 -20.55 8.36 23.33
C GLU A 3 -19.33 8.41 22.40
N THR A 4 -18.27 7.67 22.72
CA THR A 4 -17.13 7.54 21.80
C THR A 4 -16.42 6.21 22.08
N GLY A 5 -17.09 5.12 21.68
CA GLY A 5 -16.58 3.76 21.77
C GLY A 5 -15.71 3.42 20.56
N ALA A 6 -14.76 2.49 20.74
CA ALA A 6 -13.87 2.03 19.68
C ALA A 6 -14.61 1.62 18.40
N ASP A 7 -14.03 1.91 17.23
CA ASP A 7 -14.62 1.60 15.92
C ASP A 7 -14.69 0.10 15.60
N ASP A 8 -13.88 -0.73 16.28
CA ASP A 8 -13.93 -2.19 16.21
C ASP A 8 -13.48 -2.80 17.55
N TYR A 9 -14.06 -3.95 17.92
CA TYR A 9 -13.69 -4.71 19.11
C TYR A 9 -13.56 -6.21 18.78
N VAL A 10 -12.58 -6.87 19.41
CA VAL A 10 -12.31 -8.30 19.26
C VAL A 10 -12.30 -9.00 20.62
N THR A 11 -13.00 -10.13 20.72
CA THR A 11 -13.07 -10.94 21.94
C THR A 11 -11.94 -11.99 21.96
N LYS A 12 -11.48 -12.36 23.15
CA LYS A 12 -10.44 -13.40 23.31
C LYS A 12 -11.05 -14.82 23.20
N PRO A 13 -10.27 -15.83 22.79
CA PRO A 13 -8.88 -15.76 22.33
C PRO A 13 -8.79 -15.38 20.84
N PHE A 14 -7.91 -14.43 20.51
CA PHE A 14 -7.63 -14.00 19.13
C PHE A 14 -6.17 -14.25 18.76
N SER A 15 -5.89 -14.37 17.46
CA SER A 15 -4.52 -14.50 16.94
C SER A 15 -3.92 -13.14 16.56
N THR A 16 -2.59 -13.03 16.54
CA THR A 16 -1.89 -11.82 16.08
C THR A 16 -2.24 -11.49 14.63
N ARG A 17 -2.38 -12.51 13.78
CA ARG A 17 -2.80 -12.38 12.38
C ARG A 17 -4.19 -11.75 12.25
N GLU A 18 -5.12 -12.12 13.11
CA GLU A 18 -6.48 -11.57 13.12
C GLU A 18 -6.50 -10.09 13.50
N LEU A 19 -5.71 -9.71 14.51
CA LEU A 19 -5.58 -8.33 14.94
C LEU A 19 -5.02 -7.44 13.82
N ILE A 20 -3.93 -7.90 13.17
CA ILE A 20 -3.30 -7.18 12.06
C ILE A 20 -4.27 -7.01 10.88
N ALA A 21 -5.02 -8.05 10.54
CA ALA A 21 -6.01 -7.99 9.46
C ALA A 21 -7.11 -6.96 9.73
N ARG A 22 -7.61 -6.89 10.98
CA ARG A 22 -8.63 -5.93 11.39
C ARG A 22 -8.14 -4.49 11.37
N VAL A 23 -6.91 -4.24 11.87
CA VAL A 23 -6.28 -2.91 11.80
C VAL A 23 -6.17 -2.45 10.35
N LYS A 24 -5.64 -3.30 9.45
CA LYS A 24 -5.53 -2.99 8.02
C LYS A 24 -6.89 -2.72 7.37
N ALA A 25 -7.91 -3.49 7.72
CA ALA A 25 -9.26 -3.30 7.20
C ALA A 25 -9.92 -2.01 7.70
N ASN A 26 -9.60 -1.55 8.91
CA ASN A 26 -10.05 -0.26 9.42
C ASN A 26 -9.36 0.90 8.69
N MET A 27 -8.03 0.83 8.50
CA MET A 27 -7.28 1.85 7.76
C MET A 27 -7.77 2.01 6.31
N ARG A 28 -8.07 0.90 5.61
CA ARG A 28 -8.67 0.96 4.26
C ARG A 28 -10.03 1.65 4.25
N ARG A 29 -10.85 1.45 5.29
CA ARG A 29 -12.16 2.11 5.41
C ARG A 29 -12.04 3.62 5.56
N LEU A 30 -11.00 4.11 6.25
CA LEU A 30 -10.72 5.54 6.36
C LEU A 30 -10.22 6.13 5.02
N GLN A 31 -9.41 5.38 4.27
CA GLN A 31 -8.90 5.82 2.95
C GLN A 31 -9.99 5.92 1.87
N VAL A 32 -11.05 5.12 1.94
CA VAL A 32 -12.17 5.17 0.96
C VAL A 32 -13.02 6.43 1.09
N VAL A 33 -12.93 7.18 2.21
CA VAL A 33 -13.72 8.40 2.47
C VAL A 33 -13.00 9.67 2.00
N ALA A 34 -11.71 9.63 1.68
CA ALA A 34 -10.95 10.77 1.17
C ALA A 34 -10.64 10.60 -0.33
N PRO A 35 -11.03 11.54 -1.21
CA PRO A 35 -10.61 11.50 -2.60
C PRO A 35 -9.17 12.01 -2.71
N ALA A 36 -8.30 11.15 -3.23
CA ALA A 36 -6.99 11.45 -3.83
C ALA A 36 -5.86 11.99 -2.93
N ALA A 37 -4.65 11.61 -3.35
CA ALA A 37 -3.34 12.19 -3.05
C ALA A 37 -2.70 11.86 -1.70
N GLU A 38 -1.69 11.01 -1.83
CA GLU A 38 -0.34 11.18 -1.26
C GLU A 38 -0.07 10.76 0.19
N GLU A 39 1.16 10.26 0.36
CA GLU A 39 1.89 10.00 1.61
C GLU A 39 1.63 8.66 2.32
N ALA A 40 2.29 7.61 1.82
CA ALA A 40 2.85 6.58 2.68
C ALA A 40 4.39 6.66 2.62
N GLU A 41 4.96 7.58 3.41
CA GLU A 41 6.37 7.52 3.83
C GLU A 41 6.56 6.34 4.82
N GLU A 42 6.56 5.11 4.31
CA GLU A 42 7.06 3.92 5.01
C GLU A 42 8.31 3.45 4.28
N GLU A 43 9.52 4.00 4.55
CA GLU A 43 10.81 3.58 3.94
C GLU A 43 10.62 2.88 2.58
N SER A 44 9.94 3.57 1.66
CA SER A 44 9.30 2.84 0.58
C SER A 44 10.44 2.37 -0.31
N ASN A 45 10.50 1.07 -0.62
CA ASN A 45 11.50 0.51 -1.55
C ASN A 45 11.22 0.97 -2.99
N GLU A 46 10.62 2.15 -3.13
CA GLU A 46 10.15 2.73 -4.35
C GLU A 46 11.31 3.26 -5.16
N ILE A 47 11.32 2.88 -6.42
CA ILE A 47 12.33 3.33 -7.36
C ILE A 47 11.68 4.36 -8.25
N VAL A 48 12.14 5.61 -8.15
CA VAL A 48 11.65 6.73 -8.94
C VAL A 48 12.65 7.05 -10.04
N VAL A 49 12.21 6.95 -11.30
CA VAL A 49 13.02 7.26 -12.49
C VAL A 49 12.26 8.26 -13.35
N GLY A 50 12.56 9.55 -13.18
CA GLY A 50 11.85 10.62 -13.86
C GLY A 50 10.35 10.63 -13.50
N SER A 51 9.48 10.35 -14.48
CA SER A 51 8.03 10.27 -14.24
C SER A 51 7.53 8.83 -13.98
N LEU A 52 8.44 7.87 -13.78
CA LEU A 52 8.15 6.46 -13.54
C LEU A 52 8.35 6.17 -12.05
N VAL A 53 7.40 5.48 -11.44
CA VAL A 53 7.46 5.01 -10.05
C VAL A 53 7.28 3.50 -10.05
N ILE A 54 8.22 2.78 -9.46
CA ILE A 54 8.17 1.32 -9.29
C ILE A 54 7.98 1.06 -7.80
N GLN A 55 6.94 0.31 -7.43
CA GLN A 55 6.65 -0.11 -6.06
C GLN A 55 6.85 -1.63 -5.94
N PRO A 56 8.04 -2.10 -5.50
CA PRO A 56 8.37 -3.53 -5.46
C PRO A 56 7.45 -4.34 -4.55
N ASP A 57 7.05 -3.75 -3.42
CA ASP A 57 6.21 -4.44 -2.43
C ASP A 57 4.78 -4.62 -2.93
N ALA A 58 4.31 -3.74 -3.82
CA ALA A 58 2.99 -3.78 -4.44
C ALA A 58 2.99 -4.47 -5.82
N TYR A 59 4.16 -4.82 -6.38
CA TYR A 59 4.29 -5.23 -7.79
C TYR A 59 3.60 -4.24 -8.76
N LEU A 60 3.67 -2.95 -8.44
CA LEU A 60 3.01 -1.89 -9.18
C LEU A 60 4.03 -0.99 -9.87
N VAL A 61 3.71 -0.55 -11.07
CA VAL A 61 4.47 0.47 -11.79
C VAL A 61 3.51 1.56 -12.23
N MET A 62 3.86 2.81 -11.97
CA MET A 62 3.09 3.98 -12.36
C MET A 62 3.92 4.89 -13.25
N LYS A 63 3.28 5.54 -14.22
CA LYS A 63 3.87 6.61 -15.00
C LYS A 63 2.92 7.79 -15.03
N ARG A 64 3.34 8.95 -14.50
CA ARG A 64 2.47 10.14 -14.40
C ARG A 64 1.13 9.80 -13.73
N ASP A 65 1.21 9.09 -12.61
CA ASP A 65 0.06 8.66 -11.79
C ASP A 65 -0.91 7.68 -12.45
N GLU A 66 -0.53 7.12 -13.60
CA GLU A 66 -1.27 6.05 -14.29
C GLU A 66 -0.58 4.71 -14.06
N ALA A 67 -1.31 3.72 -13.55
CA ALA A 67 -0.82 2.36 -13.38
C ALA A 67 -0.59 1.69 -14.74
N ILE A 68 0.59 1.11 -14.92
CA ILE A 68 0.95 0.33 -16.11
C ILE A 68 0.83 -1.14 -15.77
N GLU A 69 -0.04 -1.85 -16.51
CA GLU A 69 -0.08 -3.31 -16.44
C GLU A 69 1.16 -3.89 -17.11
N LEU A 70 1.91 -4.69 -16.36
CA LEU A 70 3.08 -5.41 -16.84
C LEU A 70 2.89 -6.89 -16.56
N THR A 71 3.41 -7.72 -17.46
CA THR A 71 3.61 -9.13 -17.12
C THR A 71 4.67 -9.25 -16.04
N HIS A 72 4.69 -10.40 -15.35
CA HIS A 72 5.68 -10.66 -14.29
C HIS A 72 7.12 -10.46 -14.77
N ARG A 73 7.43 -10.91 -16.00
CA ARG A 73 8.79 -10.82 -16.54
C ARG A 73 9.19 -9.40 -16.91
N GLU A 74 8.26 -8.60 -17.41
CA GLU A 74 8.50 -7.19 -17.71
C GLU A 74 8.71 -6.39 -16.42
N PHE A 75 7.93 -6.67 -15.38
CA PHE A 75 8.13 -6.06 -14.06
C PHE A 75 9.51 -6.38 -13.49
N GLU A 76 9.92 -7.65 -13.48
CA GLU A 76 11.25 -8.06 -12.99
C GLU A 76 12.38 -7.35 -13.73
N LEU A 77 12.29 -7.27 -15.06
CA LEU A 77 13.28 -6.60 -15.88
C LEU A 77 13.35 -5.11 -15.55
N LEU A 78 12.20 -4.44 -15.47
CA LEU A 78 12.13 -3.01 -15.17
C LEU A 78 12.65 -2.70 -13.76
N HIS A 79 12.27 -3.50 -12.77
CA HIS A 79 12.78 -3.41 -11.40
C HIS A 79 14.29 -3.58 -11.33
N TYR A 80 14.83 -4.58 -12.04
CA TYR A 80 16.27 -4.81 -12.12
C TYR A 80 17.01 -3.62 -12.73
N LEU A 81 16.51 -3.07 -13.84
CA LEU A 81 17.10 -1.89 -14.48
C LEU A 81 17.02 -0.65 -13.58
N GLY A 82 15.88 -0.45 -12.91
CA GLY A 82 15.69 0.67 -11.98
C GLY A 82 16.62 0.62 -10.77
N LYS A 83 16.97 -0.57 -10.27
CA LYS A 83 17.93 -0.74 -9.16
C LYS A 83 19.39 -0.45 -9.53
N HIS A 84 19.72 -0.47 -10.82
CA HIS A 84 21.10 -0.37 -11.33
C HIS A 84 21.34 0.85 -12.22
N ILE A 85 20.46 1.84 -12.14
CA ILE A 85 20.60 3.16 -12.77
C ILE A 85 21.31 4.12 -11.81
#